data_AF-D6TNT2-F1
#
_entry.id   AF-D6TNT2-F1
#
_cell.length_a   1.000
_cell.length_b   1.000
_cell.length_c   1.000
_cell.angle_alpha   90.00
_cell.angle_beta   90.00
_cell.angle_gamma   90.00
#
_symmetry.space_group_name_H-M   'P 1'
#
loop_
_entity.id
_entity.type
_entity.pdbx_description
1 polymer ?
#
loop_
_entity_poly.entity_id
_entity_poly.type
_entity_poly.pdbx_seq_one_letter_code
_entity_poly.pdbx_strand_id
1 'polypeptide(L)'
;MGAERFSAADMARERLARQDQFEIMLRRQGWHLIRHKPVYTDPRVIRLYLNQELEPDERARRFYESFGDNTFRKLLRHIFFHKSSSYADLKRMCAGEQKLEQNLACLQEDHLVTHDGMLYHKSLAYKHIDNLGPTLEWYISEWFRDWLQVPARHGVALKGVADGGDLDVVAFVDGIRVMVESKSGSPNQITENELRLFLRRAADFNPEIAVLLIDTESNIDRQVEILNKLRAGGDPLTPQNNHHSLFWGARHIYVINAYPGLGDALSAVLRLYYSRIRHMSFFQ
;
A
#
# COMPACT_ATOMS: atom_id res chain seq x y z
N MET A 1 -4.99 0.44 31.47
CA MET A 1 -6.34 0.61 30.88
C MET A 1 -6.24 0.45 29.38
N GLY A 2 -6.51 -0.74 28.85
CA GLY A 2 -6.71 -0.93 27.42
C GLY A 2 -8.18 -0.70 27.14
N ALA A 3 -8.56 0.55 26.86
CA ALA A 3 -9.87 0.81 26.29
C ALA A 3 -9.98 0.04 24.96
N GLU A 4 -11.17 -0.49 24.66
CA GLU A 4 -11.48 -1.08 23.36
C GLU A 4 -11.04 -0.10 22.26
N ARG A 5 -9.99 -0.47 21.52
CA ARG A 5 -9.36 0.42 20.53
C ARG A 5 -10.24 0.68 19.32
N PHE A 6 -11.28 -0.12 19.12
CA PHE A 6 -12.18 -0.07 17.98
C PHE A 6 -13.57 0.28 18.46
N SER A 7 -14.21 1.21 17.75
CA SER A 7 -15.58 1.62 18.02
C SER A 7 -16.58 0.55 17.57
N ALA A 8 -17.84 0.64 18.05
CA ALA A 8 -18.92 -0.19 17.53
C ALA A 8 -19.12 -0.01 16.01
N ALA A 9 -18.85 1.20 15.49
CA ALA A 9 -18.88 1.48 14.06
C ALA A 9 -17.78 0.71 13.30
N ASP A 10 -16.56 0.63 13.83
CA ASP A 10 -15.48 -0.17 13.24
C ASP A 10 -15.85 -1.66 13.18
N MET A 11 -16.45 -2.17 14.24
CA MET A 11 -16.93 -3.55 14.31
C MET A 11 -18.08 -3.82 13.32
N ALA A 12 -18.99 -2.86 13.12
CA ALA A 12 -20.06 -2.97 12.13
C ALA A 12 -19.51 -2.97 10.70
N ARG A 13 -18.57 -2.05 10.38
CA ARG A 13 -17.88 -1.98 9.09
C ARG A 13 -17.11 -3.27 8.80
N GLU A 14 -16.44 -3.84 9.80
CA GLU A 14 -15.74 -5.13 9.68
C GLU A 14 -16.69 -6.28 9.29
N ARG A 15 -17.90 -6.33 9.88
CA ARG A 15 -18.90 -7.34 9.53
C ARG A 15 -19.37 -7.19 8.09
N LEU A 16 -19.61 -5.95 7.64
CA LEU A 16 -20.01 -5.66 6.27
C LEU A 16 -18.92 -6.07 5.27
N ALA A 17 -17.66 -5.71 5.55
CA ALA A 17 -16.54 -6.10 4.69
C ALA A 17 -16.46 -7.63 4.51
N ARG A 18 -16.70 -8.42 5.57
CA ARG A 18 -16.69 -9.90 5.50
C ARG A 18 -17.82 -10.51 4.68
N GLN A 19 -18.88 -9.75 4.37
CA GLN A 19 -20.03 -10.22 3.60
C GLN A 19 -19.92 -9.91 2.10
N ASP A 20 -18.84 -9.26 1.66
CA ASP A 20 -18.61 -9.01 0.25
C ASP A 20 -18.29 -10.29 -0.56
N GLN A 21 -18.06 -10.13 -1.86
CA GLN A 21 -17.83 -11.26 -2.76
C GLN A 21 -16.38 -11.79 -2.76
N PHE A 22 -15.47 -11.23 -1.95
CA PHE A 22 -14.03 -11.53 -2.06
C PHE A 22 -13.71 -13.02 -1.99
N GLU A 23 -14.21 -13.71 -0.96
CA GLU A 23 -13.93 -15.15 -0.78
C GLU A 23 -14.60 -16.01 -1.87
N ILE A 24 -15.80 -15.61 -2.31
CA ILE A 24 -16.50 -16.29 -3.40
C ILE A 24 -15.70 -16.16 -4.70
N MET A 25 -15.14 -14.98 -4.99
CA MET A 25 -14.32 -14.74 -6.17
C MET A 25 -13.01 -15.53 -6.12
N LEU A 26 -12.32 -15.59 -4.97
CA LEU A 26 -11.16 -16.46 -4.79
C LEU A 26 -11.49 -17.93 -5.09
N ARG A 27 -12.55 -18.46 -4.47
CA ARG A 27 -12.95 -19.86 -4.64
C ARG A 27 -13.33 -20.20 -6.07
N ARG A 28 -14.04 -19.30 -6.77
CA ARG A 28 -14.38 -19.46 -8.20
C ARG A 28 -13.16 -19.59 -9.11
N GLN A 29 -12.02 -19.05 -8.67
CA GLN A 29 -10.76 -19.11 -9.39
C GLN A 29 -9.80 -20.17 -8.85
N GLY A 30 -10.31 -21.11 -8.06
CA GLY A 30 -9.55 -22.26 -7.55
C GLY A 30 -8.72 -21.98 -6.29
N TRP A 31 -8.86 -20.80 -5.69
CA TRP A 31 -8.09 -20.43 -4.49
C TRP A 31 -8.85 -20.71 -3.20
N HIS A 32 -8.13 -21.24 -2.20
CA HIS A 32 -8.66 -21.43 -0.85
C HIS A 32 -8.02 -20.44 0.11
N LEU A 33 -8.85 -19.54 0.64
CA LEU A 33 -8.46 -18.60 1.69
C LEU A 33 -8.16 -19.33 2.99
N ILE A 34 -6.99 -19.08 3.57
CA ILE A 34 -6.64 -19.52 4.93
C ILE A 34 -7.01 -18.42 5.93
N ARG A 35 -6.60 -17.18 5.65
CA ARG A 35 -6.91 -15.97 6.43
C ARG A 35 -6.62 -14.72 5.61
N HIS A 36 -7.18 -13.59 6.04
CA HIS A 36 -6.69 -12.26 5.69
C HIS A 36 -6.66 -11.41 6.97
N LYS A 37 -6.01 -10.24 6.94
CA LYS A 37 -6.05 -9.31 8.08
C LYS A 37 -7.43 -8.65 8.19
N PRO A 38 -7.87 -8.26 9.40
CA PRO A 38 -9.13 -7.53 9.56
C PRO A 38 -9.06 -6.21 8.80
N VAL A 39 -10.15 -5.80 8.18
CA VAL A 39 -10.19 -4.62 7.32
C VAL A 39 -10.18 -3.33 8.14
N TYR A 40 -11.09 -3.23 9.11
CA TYR A 40 -11.28 -2.02 9.93
C TYR A 40 -10.74 -2.19 11.35
N THR A 41 -10.32 -3.41 11.71
CA THR A 41 -9.90 -3.76 13.07
C THR A 41 -8.50 -4.37 13.17
N ASP A 42 -7.64 -4.15 12.16
CA ASP A 42 -6.22 -4.52 12.25
C ASP A 42 -5.48 -3.58 13.22
N PRO A 43 -4.93 -4.08 14.34
CA PRO A 43 -4.23 -3.26 15.32
C PRO A 43 -2.87 -2.73 14.84
N ARG A 44 -2.36 -3.18 13.70
CA ARG A 44 -1.11 -2.68 13.10
C ARG A 44 -1.34 -1.54 12.09
N VAL A 45 -2.59 -1.25 11.76
CA VAL A 45 -2.98 -0.15 10.89
C VAL A 45 -3.16 1.11 11.74
N ILE A 46 -2.51 2.21 11.33
CA ILE A 46 -2.71 3.52 11.95
C ILE A 46 -4.14 3.99 11.67
N ARG A 47 -4.86 4.44 12.71
CA ARG A 47 -6.14 5.15 12.59
C ARG A 47 -6.24 6.25 13.63
N LEU A 48 -7.03 7.29 13.34
CA LEU A 48 -7.11 8.52 14.14
C LEU A 48 -7.98 8.42 15.39
N TYR A 49 -7.88 7.36 16.20
CA TYR A 49 -8.81 7.11 17.31
C TYR A 49 -8.87 8.22 18.37
N LEU A 50 -7.84 9.07 18.45
CA LEU A 50 -7.76 10.14 19.43
C LEU A 50 -8.51 11.42 19.01
N ASN A 51 -8.78 11.60 17.72
CA ASN A 51 -9.48 12.78 17.22
C ASN A 51 -10.99 12.59 17.42
N GLN A 52 -11.47 12.84 18.64
CA GLN A 52 -12.86 12.62 19.05
C GLN A 52 -13.82 13.69 18.51
N GLU A 53 -13.31 14.77 17.92
CA GLU A 53 -14.12 15.84 17.31
C GLU A 53 -14.76 15.40 15.99
N LEU A 54 -14.17 14.41 15.33
CA LEU A 54 -14.64 13.86 14.06
C LEU A 54 -15.47 12.60 14.25
N GLU A 55 -16.45 12.35 13.38
CA GLU A 55 -17.16 11.08 13.36
C GLU A 55 -16.26 9.92 12.88
N PRO A 56 -16.54 8.64 13.21
CA PRO A 56 -15.71 7.51 12.81
C PRO A 56 -15.45 7.36 11.31
N ASP A 57 -16.41 7.75 10.47
CA ASP A 57 -16.27 7.73 9.00
C ASP A 57 -15.40 8.90 8.51
N GLU A 58 -15.59 10.08 9.10
CA GLU A 58 -14.81 11.27 8.77
C GLU A 58 -13.34 11.11 9.17
N ARG A 59 -13.05 10.52 10.33
CA ARG A 59 -11.69 10.15 10.73
C ARG A 59 -11.02 9.22 9.73
N ALA A 60 -11.72 8.16 9.31
CA ALA A 60 -11.19 7.17 8.38
C ALA A 60 -10.87 7.82 7.03
N ARG A 61 -11.80 8.63 6.52
CA ARG A 61 -11.64 9.40 5.29
C ARG A 61 -10.49 10.39 5.36
N ARG A 62 -10.41 11.22 6.42
CA ARG A 62 -9.36 12.21 6.63
C ARG A 62 -7.97 11.56 6.63
N PHE A 63 -7.83 10.43 7.32
CA PHE A 63 -6.56 9.70 7.33
C PHE A 63 -6.24 9.10 5.98
N TYR A 64 -7.21 8.48 5.31
CA TYR A 64 -7.01 7.92 3.97
C TYR A 64 -6.53 9.00 2.99
N GLU A 65 -7.22 10.15 2.94
CA GLU A 65 -6.85 11.27 2.07
C GLU A 65 -5.44 11.80 2.39
N SER A 66 -5.11 12.00 3.66
CA SER A 66 -3.79 12.47 4.09
C SER A 66 -2.69 11.45 3.80
N PHE A 67 -2.93 10.17 4.07
CA PHE A 67 -1.98 9.10 3.84
C PHE A 67 -1.72 8.86 2.35
N GLY A 68 -2.61 9.30 1.45
CA GLY A 68 -2.38 9.30 0.01
C GLY A 68 -1.23 10.23 -0.43
N ASP A 69 -0.90 11.27 0.34
CA ASP A 69 0.18 12.21 0.02
C ASP A 69 1.58 11.64 0.36
N ASN A 70 2.49 11.74 -0.61
CA ASN A 70 3.87 11.24 -0.47
C ASN A 70 4.65 11.95 0.64
N THR A 71 4.44 13.26 0.81
CA THR A 71 5.13 14.05 1.84
C THR A 71 4.63 13.67 3.23
N PHE A 72 3.31 13.50 3.39
CA PHE A 72 2.70 13.01 4.62
C PHE A 72 3.33 11.69 5.06
N ARG A 73 3.37 10.68 4.18
CA ARG A 73 3.97 9.37 4.49
C ARG A 73 5.46 9.45 4.80
N LYS A 74 6.21 10.30 4.09
CA LYS A 74 7.65 10.52 4.34
C LYS A 74 7.89 11.09 5.74
N LEU A 75 7.15 12.14 6.12
CA LEU A 75 7.25 12.77 7.44
C LEU A 75 6.81 11.81 8.54
N LEU A 76 5.65 11.17 8.36
CA LEU A 76 5.12 10.17 9.29
C LEU A 76 6.13 9.06 9.54
N ARG A 77 6.69 8.46 8.47
CA ARG A 77 7.74 7.42 8.58
C ARG A 77 8.97 7.92 9.32
N HIS A 78 9.42 9.14 9.01
CA HIS A 78 10.61 9.67 9.66
C HIS A 78 10.38 9.84 11.16
N ILE A 79 9.30 10.51 11.57
CA ILE A 79 8.99 10.78 12.97
C ILE A 79 8.63 9.49 13.74
N PHE A 80 7.95 8.54 13.10
CA PHE A 80 7.53 7.30 13.77
C PHE A 80 8.68 6.34 14.08
N PHE A 81 9.71 6.32 13.22
CA PHE A 81 10.76 5.31 13.27
C PHE A 81 12.17 5.87 13.46
N HIS A 82 12.31 7.20 13.59
CA HIS A 82 13.49 7.85 14.14
C HIS A 82 13.14 8.37 15.54
N LYS A 83 14.09 8.29 16.50
CA LYS A 83 13.83 8.53 17.93
C LYS A 83 13.14 9.88 18.21
N SER A 84 13.45 10.91 17.44
CA SER A 84 12.88 12.26 17.50
C SER A 84 13.39 13.06 16.30
N SER A 85 12.64 14.05 15.82
CA SER A 85 13.04 14.86 14.65
C SER A 85 12.90 16.36 14.92
N SER A 86 13.92 17.15 14.59
CA SER A 86 13.81 18.62 14.64
C SER A 86 13.09 19.15 13.40
N TYR A 87 12.53 20.36 13.48
CA TYR A 87 11.97 21.04 12.30
C TYR A 87 13.01 21.15 11.16
N ALA A 88 14.28 21.42 11.49
CA ALA A 88 15.36 21.50 10.52
C ALA A 88 15.62 20.16 9.80
N ASP A 89 15.47 19.03 10.49
CA ASP A 89 15.60 17.70 9.86
C ASP A 89 14.46 17.45 8.88
N LEU A 90 13.23 17.76 9.30
CA LEU A 90 12.02 17.56 8.49
C LEU A 90 12.00 18.50 7.27
N LYS A 91 12.50 19.73 7.41
CA LYS A 91 12.66 20.69 6.31
C LYS A 91 13.57 20.18 5.19
N ARG A 92 14.60 19.39 5.51
CA ARG A 92 15.45 18.77 4.48
C ARG A 92 14.76 17.68 3.66
N MET A 93 13.61 17.17 4.14
CA MET A 93 12.88 16.07 3.50
C MET A 93 11.71 16.53 2.63
N CYS A 94 11.32 17.81 2.75
CA CYS A 94 10.17 18.38 2.05
C CYS A 94 10.62 19.48 1.09
N ALA A 95 10.05 19.52 -0.11
CA ALA A 95 10.41 20.49 -1.14
C ALA A 95 9.83 21.91 -0.89
N GLY A 96 8.99 22.10 0.12
CA GLY A 96 8.36 23.39 0.40
C GLY A 96 7.95 23.56 1.86
N GLU A 97 8.29 24.71 2.43
CA GLU A 97 8.02 25.06 3.84
C GLU A 97 6.53 25.07 4.15
N GLN A 98 5.71 25.68 3.29
CA GLN A 98 4.25 25.67 3.45
C GLN A 98 3.68 24.24 3.46
N LYS A 99 4.15 23.35 2.58
CA LYS A 99 3.69 21.95 2.52
C LYS A 99 4.13 21.20 3.78
N LEU A 100 5.33 21.47 4.29
CA LEU A 100 5.81 20.92 5.55
C LEU A 100 4.91 21.34 6.71
N GLU A 101 4.67 22.64 6.89
CA GLU A 101 3.84 23.19 7.96
C GLU A 101 2.42 22.61 7.93
N GLN A 102 1.79 22.53 6.76
CA GLN A 102 0.47 21.93 6.59
C GLN A 102 0.45 20.45 7.01
N ASN A 103 1.46 19.68 6.63
CA ASN A 103 1.54 18.27 7.00
C ASN A 103 1.84 18.08 8.49
N LEU A 104 2.68 18.92 9.09
CA LEU A 104 2.96 18.87 10.54
C LEU A 104 1.75 19.26 11.37
N ALA A 105 1.02 20.31 10.95
CA ALA A 105 -0.24 20.69 11.56
C ALA A 105 -1.23 19.51 11.51
N CYS A 106 -1.43 18.90 10.34
CA CYS A 106 -2.29 17.73 10.18
C CYS A 106 -1.88 16.57 11.11
N LEU A 107 -0.59 16.21 11.15
CA LEU A 107 -0.08 15.15 12.03
C LEU A 107 -0.30 15.43 13.53
N GLN A 108 -0.26 16.70 13.94
CA GLN A 108 -0.49 17.12 15.32
C GLN A 108 -1.98 17.19 15.69
N GLU A 109 -2.80 17.78 14.81
CA GLU A 109 -4.26 17.84 14.94
C GLU A 109 -4.86 16.43 15.03
N ASP A 110 -4.33 15.49 14.25
CA ASP A 110 -4.76 14.09 14.26
C ASP A 110 -4.11 13.26 15.38
N HIS A 111 -3.34 13.91 16.25
CA HIS A 111 -2.65 13.34 17.40
C HIS A 111 -1.72 12.16 17.07
N LEU A 112 -1.27 12.05 15.82
CA LEU A 112 -0.28 11.07 15.36
C LEU A 112 1.10 11.40 15.91
N VAL A 113 1.40 12.70 16.00
CA VAL A 113 2.67 13.26 16.44
C VAL A 113 2.45 14.27 17.55
N THR A 114 3.38 14.32 18.51
CA THR A 114 3.45 15.34 19.56
C THR A 114 4.71 16.19 19.38
N HIS A 115 4.64 17.48 19.70
CA HIS A 115 5.79 18.39 19.68
C HIS A 115 6.05 18.92 21.10
N ASP A 116 7.28 18.80 21.59
CA ASP A 116 7.67 19.22 22.95
C ASP A 116 8.21 20.67 23.03
N GLY A 117 8.14 21.40 21.90
CA GLY A 117 8.73 22.73 21.74
C GLY A 117 10.03 22.72 20.93
N MET A 118 10.72 21.58 20.85
CA MET A 118 11.98 21.43 20.12
C MET A 118 11.94 20.31 19.08
N LEU A 119 11.30 19.19 19.44
CA LEU A 119 11.34 17.94 18.70
C LEU A 119 9.94 17.39 18.49
N TYR A 120 9.75 16.79 17.31
CA TYR A 120 8.57 16.02 16.94
C TYR A 120 8.79 14.56 17.34
N HIS A 121 7.78 13.98 17.97
CA HIS A 121 7.79 12.62 18.50
C HIS A 121 6.54 11.88 18.09
N LYS A 122 6.68 10.58 17.88
CA LYS A 122 5.55 9.67 17.75
C LYS A 122 4.69 9.70 19.02
N SER A 123 3.38 9.88 18.86
CA SER A 123 2.44 9.84 19.99
C SER A 123 2.44 8.46 20.68
N LEU A 124 2.37 8.47 22.03
CA LEU A 124 2.39 7.25 22.85
C LEU A 124 1.23 6.30 22.55
N ALA A 125 0.11 6.80 22.05
CA ALA A 125 -1.02 5.97 21.62
C ALA A 125 -0.62 5.00 20.49
N TYR A 126 0.31 5.42 19.63
CA TYR A 126 0.77 4.64 18.48
C TYR A 126 2.03 3.84 18.78
N LYS A 127 2.53 3.76 20.04
CA LYS A 127 3.79 3.07 20.39
C LYS A 127 3.91 1.64 19.85
N HIS A 128 2.77 0.97 19.65
CA HIS A 128 2.64 -0.39 19.14
C HIS A 128 2.87 -0.52 17.63
N ILE A 129 2.85 0.57 16.87
CA ILE A 129 3.09 0.59 15.42
C ILE A 129 4.61 0.54 15.17
N ASP A 130 5.11 -0.55 14.61
CA ASP A 130 6.55 -0.83 14.44
C ASP A 130 7.08 -0.54 13.02
N ASN A 131 6.19 -0.45 12.04
CA ASN A 131 6.48 -0.02 10.67
C ASN A 131 5.20 0.47 9.96
N LEU A 132 5.31 1.06 8.76
CA LEU A 132 4.14 1.52 7.98
C LEU A 132 3.57 0.46 7.02
N GLY A 133 4.21 -0.70 6.85
CA GLY A 133 3.82 -1.73 5.89
C GLY A 133 2.34 -2.09 5.98
N PRO A 134 1.83 -2.53 7.14
CA PRO A 134 0.41 -2.84 7.31
C PRO A 134 -0.54 -1.67 6.98
N THR A 135 -0.12 -0.42 7.25
CA THR A 135 -0.93 0.76 6.91
C THR A 135 -0.92 1.02 5.41
N LEU A 136 0.21 0.79 4.73
CA LEU A 136 0.31 0.88 3.27
C LEU A 136 -0.52 -0.20 2.57
N GLU A 137 -0.44 -1.44 3.05
CA GLU A 137 -1.27 -2.55 2.56
C GLU A 137 -2.76 -2.24 2.74
N TRP A 138 -3.17 -1.77 3.92
CA TRP A 138 -4.54 -1.33 4.19
C TRP A 138 -4.96 -0.23 3.21
N TYR A 139 -4.16 0.84 3.06
CA TYR A 139 -4.46 1.96 2.17
C TYR A 139 -4.69 1.48 0.72
N ILE A 140 -3.82 0.61 0.21
CA ILE A 140 -3.95 0.06 -1.15
C ILE A 140 -5.25 -0.75 -1.26
N SER A 141 -5.59 -1.55 -0.25
CA SER A 141 -6.85 -2.31 -0.23
C SER A 141 -8.10 -1.41 -0.15
N GLU A 142 -8.04 -0.31 0.60
CA GLU A 142 -9.12 0.69 0.68
C GLU A 142 -9.24 1.43 -0.64
N TRP A 143 -8.14 1.73 -1.34
CA TRP A 143 -8.22 2.31 -2.68
C TRP A 143 -9.05 1.44 -3.62
N PHE A 144 -8.85 0.12 -3.63
CA PHE A 144 -9.71 -0.77 -4.41
C PHE A 144 -11.18 -0.76 -3.95
N ARG A 145 -11.45 -0.75 -2.63
CA ARG A 145 -12.81 -0.82 -2.09
C ARG A 145 -13.58 0.48 -2.20
N ASP A 146 -12.94 1.62 -1.97
CA ASP A 146 -13.59 2.92 -1.93
C ASP A 146 -13.58 3.59 -3.29
N TRP A 147 -12.45 3.55 -4.01
CA TRP A 147 -12.34 4.21 -5.31
C TRP A 147 -12.91 3.39 -6.45
N LEU A 148 -12.66 2.07 -6.45
CA LEU A 148 -13.13 1.17 -7.51
C LEU A 148 -14.38 0.37 -7.14
N GLN A 149 -14.80 0.39 -5.86
CA GLN A 149 -15.96 -0.37 -5.40
C GLN A 149 -15.84 -1.87 -5.68
N VAL A 150 -14.61 -2.40 -5.59
CA VAL A 150 -14.33 -3.82 -5.83
C VAL A 150 -13.84 -4.55 -4.57
N PRO A 151 -14.09 -5.87 -4.45
CA PRO A 151 -13.59 -6.64 -3.31
C PRO A 151 -12.06 -6.67 -3.26
N ALA A 152 -11.50 -6.31 -2.11
CA ALA A 152 -10.07 -6.36 -1.84
C ALA A 152 -9.76 -6.66 -0.37
N ARG A 153 -8.62 -7.31 -0.11
CA ARG A 153 -8.12 -7.63 1.24
C ARG A 153 -6.61 -7.45 1.31
N HIS A 154 -6.13 -7.12 2.50
CA HIS A 154 -4.71 -7.10 2.82
C HIS A 154 -4.27 -8.27 3.71
N GLY A 155 -2.98 -8.60 3.64
CA GLY A 155 -2.33 -9.70 4.35
C GLY A 155 -3.05 -11.04 4.16
N VAL A 156 -3.23 -11.44 2.90
CA VAL A 156 -4.01 -12.61 2.46
C VAL A 156 -3.14 -13.86 2.42
N ALA A 157 -3.44 -14.85 3.24
CA ALA A 157 -2.83 -16.17 3.19
C ALA A 157 -3.70 -17.14 2.38
N LEU A 158 -3.13 -17.77 1.37
CA LEU A 158 -3.80 -18.75 0.50
C LEU A 158 -3.15 -20.12 0.60
N LYS A 159 -3.95 -21.18 0.49
CA LYS A 159 -3.43 -22.54 0.34
C LYS A 159 -2.70 -22.66 -1.00
N GLY A 160 -1.48 -23.19 -0.98
CA GLY A 160 -0.67 -23.38 -2.20
C GLY A 160 0.33 -22.26 -2.47
N VAL A 161 0.23 -21.13 -1.77
CA VAL A 161 1.24 -20.04 -1.80
C VAL A 161 2.10 -20.18 -0.53
N ALA A 162 3.00 -21.15 -0.50
CA ALA A 162 3.55 -21.69 0.75
C ALA A 162 4.83 -20.99 1.27
N ASP A 163 5.63 -20.35 0.41
CA ASP A 163 7.06 -20.14 0.72
C ASP A 163 7.47 -18.66 0.88
N GLY A 164 6.62 -17.79 1.41
CA GLY A 164 6.98 -16.38 1.56
C GLY A 164 6.15 -15.50 2.49
N GLY A 165 5.13 -16.06 3.15
CA GLY A 165 4.20 -15.28 3.97
C GLY A 165 2.92 -14.89 3.24
N ASP A 166 2.14 -14.02 3.88
CA ASP A 166 0.86 -13.55 3.36
C ASP A 166 1.09 -12.67 2.09
N LEU A 167 0.15 -12.69 1.12
CA LEU A 167 0.11 -11.73 0.02
C LEU A 167 -0.32 -10.36 0.58
N ASP A 168 0.47 -9.31 0.36
CA ASP A 168 0.21 -7.96 0.86
C ASP A 168 -1.21 -7.47 0.53
N VAL A 169 -1.61 -7.43 -0.74
CA VAL A 169 -2.98 -7.08 -1.16
C VAL A 169 -3.43 -7.95 -2.32
N VAL A 170 -4.67 -8.44 -2.24
CA VAL A 170 -5.39 -9.09 -3.34
C VAL A 170 -6.69 -8.33 -3.58
N ALA A 171 -7.00 -8.07 -4.84
CA ALA A 171 -8.25 -7.45 -5.28
C ALA A 171 -8.81 -8.13 -6.53
N PHE A 172 -10.10 -7.89 -6.81
CA PHE A 172 -10.76 -8.38 -8.01
C PHE A 172 -11.37 -7.26 -8.84
N VAL A 173 -10.72 -6.87 -9.92
CA VAL A 173 -11.20 -5.80 -10.81
C VAL A 173 -11.84 -6.44 -12.05
N ASP A 174 -13.11 -6.16 -12.35
CA ASP A 174 -13.83 -6.79 -13.48
C ASP A 174 -13.69 -8.32 -13.55
N GLY A 175 -13.56 -8.98 -12.40
CA GLY A 175 -13.40 -10.44 -12.30
C GLY A 175 -11.97 -10.96 -12.45
N ILE A 176 -10.96 -10.13 -12.76
CA ILE A 176 -9.55 -10.56 -12.80
C ILE A 176 -8.88 -10.38 -11.44
N ARG A 177 -7.84 -11.18 -11.16
CA ARG A 177 -7.01 -11.04 -9.95
C ARG A 177 -5.99 -9.94 -10.13
N VAL A 178 -5.94 -9.08 -9.13
CA VAL A 178 -4.85 -8.13 -8.93
C VAL A 178 -4.13 -8.51 -7.64
N MET A 179 -2.82 -8.71 -7.73
CA MET A 179 -1.93 -8.86 -6.59
C MET A 179 -1.04 -7.62 -6.51
N VAL A 180 -1.01 -6.97 -5.35
CA VAL A 180 -0.07 -5.87 -5.10
C VAL A 180 0.82 -6.27 -3.93
N GLU A 181 2.13 -6.34 -4.17
CA GLU A 181 3.14 -6.40 -3.14
C GLU A 181 3.74 -5.01 -2.94
N SER A 182 3.77 -4.55 -1.69
CA SER A 182 4.12 -3.19 -1.33
C SER A 182 5.41 -3.15 -0.51
N LYS A 183 6.28 -2.19 -0.80
CA LYS A 183 7.51 -1.95 -0.04
C LYS A 183 7.52 -0.53 0.51
N SER A 184 7.29 -0.41 1.82
CA SER A 184 7.37 0.85 2.55
C SER A 184 8.81 1.13 2.98
N GLY A 185 9.63 1.73 2.12
CA GLY A 185 11.04 1.98 2.47
C GLY A 185 11.89 2.52 1.32
N SER A 186 13.16 2.79 1.60
CA SER A 186 14.09 3.21 0.56
C SER A 186 14.28 2.09 -0.46
N PRO A 187 14.27 2.36 -1.78
CA PRO A 187 14.55 1.33 -2.80
C PRO A 187 15.86 0.60 -2.56
N ASN A 188 16.87 1.27 -2.01
CA ASN A 188 18.17 0.70 -1.71
C ASN A 188 18.16 -0.38 -0.61
N GLN A 189 17.10 -0.44 0.19
CA GLN A 189 16.90 -1.45 1.23
C GLN A 189 16.18 -2.69 0.71
N ILE A 190 15.59 -2.63 -0.49
CA ILE A 190 14.93 -3.78 -1.11
C ILE A 190 15.99 -4.78 -1.54
N THR A 191 15.93 -5.96 -0.95
CA THR A 191 16.89 -7.03 -1.19
C THR A 191 16.52 -7.85 -2.43
N GLU A 192 17.51 -8.48 -3.05
CA GLU A 192 17.27 -9.45 -4.14
C GLU A 192 16.35 -10.60 -3.70
N ASN A 193 16.45 -11.02 -2.42
CA ASN A 193 15.58 -12.06 -1.89
C ASN A 193 14.10 -11.64 -1.86
N GLU A 194 13.81 -10.40 -1.48
CA GLU A 194 12.43 -9.88 -1.54
C GLU A 194 11.90 -9.83 -2.97
N LEU A 195 12.73 -9.40 -3.92
CA LEU A 195 12.37 -9.40 -5.34
C LEU A 195 12.12 -10.82 -5.86
N ARG A 196 12.92 -11.81 -5.43
CA ARG A 196 12.70 -13.23 -5.74
C ARG A 196 11.39 -13.75 -5.14
N LEU A 197 11.08 -13.38 -3.89
CA LEU A 197 9.84 -13.78 -3.23
C LEU A 197 8.61 -13.18 -3.91
N PHE A 198 8.67 -11.92 -4.35
CA PHE A 198 7.62 -11.31 -5.16
C PHE A 198 7.36 -12.10 -6.45
N LEU A 199 8.42 -12.41 -7.21
CA LEU A 199 8.30 -13.20 -8.44
C LEU A 199 7.71 -14.58 -8.19
N ARG A 200 8.13 -15.23 -7.10
CA ARG A 200 7.61 -16.53 -6.70
C ARG A 200 6.12 -16.46 -6.34
N ARG A 201 5.71 -15.48 -5.53
CA ARG A 201 4.29 -15.25 -5.21
C ARG A 201 3.45 -14.95 -6.45
N ALA A 202 3.98 -14.15 -7.37
CA ALA A 202 3.31 -13.88 -8.65
C ALA A 202 3.15 -15.16 -9.48
N ALA A 203 4.17 -16.02 -9.53
CA ALA A 203 4.10 -17.30 -10.23
C ALA A 203 3.14 -18.29 -9.56
N ASP A 204 3.18 -18.40 -8.23
CA ASP A 204 2.31 -19.30 -7.46
C ASP A 204 0.84 -18.85 -7.57
N PHE A 205 0.55 -17.56 -7.33
CA PHE A 205 -0.81 -17.00 -7.36
C PHE A 205 -1.35 -16.78 -8.79
N ASN A 206 -0.47 -16.61 -9.77
CA ASN A 206 -0.75 -16.39 -11.19
C ASN A 206 -1.86 -15.34 -11.46
N PRO A 207 -1.70 -14.09 -10.97
CA PRO A 207 -2.69 -13.04 -11.20
C PRO A 207 -2.58 -12.47 -12.62
N GLU A 208 -3.67 -11.90 -13.12
CA GLU A 208 -3.68 -11.13 -14.37
C GLU A 208 -2.88 -9.83 -14.25
N ILE A 209 -2.75 -9.29 -13.02
CA ILE A 209 -1.93 -8.12 -12.70
C ILE A 209 -1.15 -8.42 -11.42
N ALA A 210 0.18 -8.55 -11.52
CA ALA A 210 1.11 -8.60 -10.39
C ALA A 210 1.88 -7.27 -10.29
N VAL A 211 1.69 -6.53 -9.21
CA VAL A 211 2.32 -5.22 -8.99
C VAL A 211 3.33 -5.31 -7.86
N LEU A 212 4.58 -4.91 -8.12
CA LEU A 212 5.51 -4.51 -7.08
C LEU A 212 5.44 -2.98 -6.95
N LEU A 213 4.81 -2.50 -5.89
CA LEU A 213 4.68 -1.08 -5.56
C LEU A 213 5.74 -0.69 -4.52
N ILE A 214 6.61 0.24 -4.89
CA ILE A 214 7.66 0.76 -4.00
C ILE A 214 7.25 2.17 -3.57
N ASP A 215 6.99 2.37 -2.27
CA ASP A 215 6.54 3.66 -1.71
C ASP A 215 7.69 4.68 -1.64
N THR A 216 8.05 5.20 -2.81
CA THR A 216 9.08 6.20 -3.02
C THR A 216 8.69 7.09 -4.21
N GLU A 217 9.27 8.29 -4.26
CA GLU A 217 9.26 9.14 -5.46
C GLU A 217 10.57 9.01 -6.25
N SER A 218 11.55 8.28 -5.72
CA SER A 218 12.83 8.05 -6.38
C SER A 218 12.71 7.06 -7.54
N ASN A 219 13.67 7.14 -8.46
CA ASN A 219 13.86 6.15 -9.51
C ASN A 219 14.08 4.74 -8.92
N ILE A 220 13.53 3.72 -9.61
CA ILE A 220 13.53 2.31 -9.21
C ILE A 220 14.21 1.38 -10.25
N ASP A 221 15.00 1.95 -11.17
CA ASP A 221 15.70 1.24 -12.25
C ASP A 221 16.53 0.07 -11.71
N ARG A 222 17.23 0.26 -10.58
CA ARG A 222 18.03 -0.79 -9.94
C ARG A 222 17.20 -2.02 -9.59
N GLN A 223 16.00 -1.86 -9.05
CA GLN A 223 15.12 -2.98 -8.69
C GLN A 223 14.63 -3.68 -9.95
N VAL A 224 14.32 -2.91 -11.00
CA VAL A 224 13.94 -3.43 -12.31
C VAL A 224 15.07 -4.23 -12.96
N GLU A 225 16.32 -3.74 -12.90
CA GLU A 225 17.50 -4.47 -13.38
C GLU A 225 17.68 -5.81 -12.68
N ILE A 226 17.54 -5.84 -11.34
CA ILE A 226 17.63 -7.07 -10.56
C ILE A 226 16.50 -8.03 -10.95
N LEU A 227 15.26 -7.55 -11.06
CA LEU A 227 14.13 -8.37 -11.50
C LEU A 227 14.34 -8.96 -12.91
N ASN A 228 14.88 -8.17 -13.84
CA ASN A 228 15.21 -8.64 -15.19
C ASN A 228 16.29 -9.73 -15.18
N LYS A 229 17.30 -9.63 -14.29
CA LYS A 229 18.32 -10.67 -14.10
C LYS A 229 17.72 -11.95 -13.50
N LEU A 230 16.86 -11.83 -12.49
CA LEU A 230 16.21 -12.97 -11.82
C LEU A 230 15.27 -13.76 -12.73
N ARG A 231 14.71 -13.11 -13.76
CA ARG A 231 13.71 -13.68 -14.69
C ARG A 231 14.28 -14.22 -16.00
N ALA A 232 15.60 -14.38 -16.13
CA ALA A 232 16.28 -14.72 -17.39
C ALA A 232 15.46 -15.69 -18.29
N GLY A 233 15.09 -15.25 -19.50
CA GLY A 233 14.33 -16.06 -20.47
C GLY A 233 12.94 -15.55 -20.88
N GLY A 234 12.51 -14.35 -20.46
CA GLY A 234 11.26 -13.73 -20.92
C GLY A 234 11.39 -12.23 -21.21
N ASP A 235 10.30 -11.60 -21.65
CA ASP A 235 10.30 -10.17 -21.97
C ASP A 235 10.74 -9.34 -20.76
N PRO A 236 11.73 -8.44 -20.94
CA PRO A 236 12.22 -7.60 -19.87
C PRO A 236 11.14 -6.61 -19.45
N LEU A 237 11.19 -6.23 -18.18
CA LEU A 237 10.48 -5.06 -17.68
C LEU A 237 11.09 -3.81 -18.30
N THR A 238 10.27 -3.02 -18.98
CA THR A 238 10.68 -1.79 -19.67
C THR A 238 9.87 -0.60 -19.18
N PRO A 239 10.46 0.62 -19.14
CA PRO A 239 9.74 1.81 -18.71
C PRO A 239 8.57 2.11 -19.64
N GLN A 240 7.45 2.52 -19.07
CA GLN A 240 6.21 2.83 -19.80
C GLN A 240 5.88 4.34 -19.77
N ASN A 241 6.74 5.13 -19.13
CA ASN A 241 6.66 6.59 -19.10
C ASN A 241 8.07 7.20 -18.98
N ASN A 242 8.18 8.49 -19.31
CA ASN A 242 9.46 9.21 -19.30
C ASN A 242 10.03 9.42 -17.89
N HIS A 243 9.19 9.31 -16.86
CA HIS A 243 9.61 9.46 -15.46
C HIS A 243 10.19 8.17 -14.87
N HIS A 244 10.16 7.06 -15.61
CA HIS A 244 10.62 5.77 -15.12
C HIS A 244 9.94 5.41 -13.79
N SER A 245 8.66 5.78 -13.66
CA SER A 245 7.87 5.46 -12.47
C SER A 245 7.09 4.17 -12.63
N LEU A 246 6.79 3.75 -13.87
CA LEU A 246 6.05 2.53 -14.20
C LEU A 246 6.81 1.69 -15.21
N PHE A 247 6.99 0.42 -14.89
CA PHE A 247 7.59 -0.59 -15.75
C PHE A 247 6.62 -1.74 -15.97
N TRP A 248 6.68 -2.34 -17.16
CA TRP A 248 5.85 -3.48 -17.52
C TRP A 248 6.62 -4.45 -18.43
N GLY A 249 6.26 -5.72 -18.31
CA GLY A 249 6.84 -6.85 -19.03
C GLY A 249 6.35 -8.16 -18.42
N ALA A 250 6.92 -9.30 -18.81
CA ALA A 250 6.52 -10.60 -18.25
C ALA A 250 5.05 -10.99 -18.44
N ARG A 251 4.37 -10.41 -19.44
CA ARG A 251 2.91 -10.44 -19.65
C ARG A 251 2.07 -9.74 -18.57
N HIS A 252 2.33 -9.95 -17.28
CA HIS A 252 1.46 -9.48 -16.19
C HIS A 252 2.20 -8.82 -15.01
N ILE A 253 3.52 -8.60 -15.12
CA ILE A 253 4.30 -7.99 -14.03
C ILE A 253 4.45 -6.49 -14.27
N TYR A 254 4.13 -5.74 -13.22
CA TYR A 254 4.23 -4.29 -13.14
C TYR A 254 5.15 -3.95 -11.97
N VAL A 255 6.05 -2.99 -12.18
CA VAL A 255 6.83 -2.40 -11.09
C VAL A 255 6.59 -0.91 -11.13
N ILE A 256 6.18 -0.35 -10.00
CA ILE A 256 5.78 1.05 -9.95
C ILE A 256 6.26 1.73 -8.66
N ASN A 257 6.65 2.99 -8.74
CA ASN A 257 6.88 3.83 -7.58
C ASN A 257 5.63 4.66 -7.24
N ALA A 258 5.65 5.45 -6.17
CA ALA A 258 4.51 6.23 -5.70
C ALA A 258 4.41 7.63 -6.35
N TYR A 259 5.12 7.92 -7.44
CA TYR A 259 5.01 9.21 -8.14
C TYR A 259 3.86 9.22 -9.17
N PRO A 260 2.98 10.25 -9.18
CA PRO A 260 2.92 11.40 -8.27
C PRO A 260 2.16 11.14 -6.95
N GLY A 261 1.45 10.03 -6.85
CA GLY A 261 0.79 9.55 -5.63
C GLY A 261 0.40 8.08 -5.76
N LEU A 262 0.03 7.43 -4.63
CA LEU A 262 -0.32 6.00 -4.64
C LEU A 262 -1.56 5.70 -5.51
N GLY A 263 -2.60 6.53 -5.42
CA GLY A 263 -3.82 6.33 -6.21
C GLY A 263 -3.57 6.50 -7.72
N ASP A 264 -2.75 7.47 -8.10
CA ASP A 264 -2.33 7.68 -9.50
C ASP A 264 -1.49 6.52 -10.02
N ALA A 265 -0.59 6.01 -9.19
CA ALA A 265 0.24 4.85 -9.50
C ALA A 265 -0.63 3.61 -9.77
N LEU A 266 -1.53 3.26 -8.84
CA LEU A 266 -2.46 2.14 -9.00
C LEU A 266 -3.34 2.31 -10.25
N SER A 267 -3.87 3.51 -10.47
CA SER A 267 -4.65 3.83 -11.67
C SER A 267 -3.84 3.68 -12.96
N ALA A 268 -2.55 4.05 -12.95
CA ALA A 268 -1.67 3.93 -14.12
C ALA A 268 -1.44 2.48 -14.52
N VAL A 269 -1.28 1.57 -13.55
CA VAL A 269 -1.19 0.12 -13.80
C VAL A 269 -2.45 -0.38 -14.49
N LEU A 270 -3.64 -0.08 -13.95
CA LEU A 270 -4.90 -0.54 -14.54
C LEU A 270 -5.11 0.04 -15.95
N ARG A 271 -4.86 1.34 -16.14
CA ARG A 271 -4.94 1.98 -17.47
C ARG A 271 -4.03 1.29 -18.49
N LEU A 272 -2.80 0.96 -18.08
CA LEU A 272 -1.86 0.24 -18.95
C LEU A 272 -2.34 -1.18 -19.26
N TYR A 273 -2.85 -1.92 -18.28
CA TYR A 273 -3.41 -3.25 -18.49
C TYR A 273 -4.56 -3.22 -19.51
N TYR A 274 -5.56 -2.36 -19.29
CA TYR A 274 -6.72 -2.26 -20.18
C TYR A 274 -6.37 -1.72 -21.57
N SER A 275 -5.36 -0.85 -21.69
CA SER A 275 -4.91 -0.40 -23.02
C SER A 275 -4.24 -1.54 -23.79
N ARG A 276 -3.40 -2.34 -23.14
CA ARG A 276 -2.71 -3.48 -23.79
C ARG A 276 -3.66 -4.61 -24.17
N ILE A 277 -4.65 -4.91 -23.33
CA ILE A 277 -5.58 -6.03 -23.58
C ILE A 277 -6.68 -5.70 -24.58
N ARG A 278 -7.19 -4.46 -24.61
CA ARG A 278 -8.14 -4.05 -25.67
C ARG A 278 -7.54 -4.16 -27.07
N HIS A 279 -6.22 -4.12 -27.21
CA HIS A 279 -5.53 -4.36 -28.49
C HIS A 279 -5.26 -5.84 -28.79
N MET A 280 -5.39 -6.75 -27.81
CA MET A 280 -5.23 -8.19 -28.02
C MET A 280 -6.55 -8.88 -28.37
N SER A 281 -7.70 -8.29 -28.06
CA SER A 281 -9.04 -8.84 -28.38
C SER A 281 -9.44 -8.71 -29.86
N PHE A 282 -8.63 -8.09 -30.72
CA PHE A 282 -8.91 -7.93 -32.16
C PHE A 282 -8.08 -8.85 -33.08
N PHE A 283 -7.27 -9.76 -32.51
CA PHE A 283 -6.50 -10.76 -33.27
C PHE A 283 -6.74 -12.19 -32.75
N GLN A 284 -8.00 -12.56 -32.56
CA GLN A 284 -8.45 -13.96 -32.53
C GLN A 284 -9.69 -14.15 -33.39
#